data_AF-Q3S3U1-F1
#
_entry.id   AF-Q3S3U1-F1
#
_cell.length_a   1.000
_cell.length_b   1.000
_cell.length_c   1.000
_cell.angle_alpha   90.00
_cell.angle_beta   90.00
_cell.angle_gamma   90.00
#
_symmetry.space_group_name_H-M   'P 1'
#
loop_
_entity.id
_entity.type
_entity.pdbx_description
1 polymer ?
#
loop_
_entity_poly.entity_id
_entity_poly.type
_entity_poly.pdbx_seq_one_letter_code
_entity_poly.pdbx_strand_id
1 'polypeptide(L)'
;RLYGWFSLFVAINTIPAGILCLTSGYGGNAWYGIIWFLWGVLWLTAFIEINLKKNLGKFVPYLAIFEGIITAWIPGLLMLWGKW
;
A
#
# COMPACT_ATOMS: atom_id res chain seq x y z
N ARG A 1 5.55 14.27 -12.57
CA ARG A 1 5.16 13.40 -13.71
C ARG A 1 5.88 12.04 -13.67
N LEU A 2 7.22 11.99 -13.58
CA LEU A 2 7.95 10.72 -13.49
C LEU A 2 7.51 9.89 -12.26
N TYR A 3 7.41 10.56 -11.10
CA TYR A 3 6.94 9.95 -9.85
C TYR A 3 5.53 9.34 -9.96
N GLY A 4 4.59 9.97 -10.68
CA GLY A 4 3.25 9.40 -10.87
C GLY A 4 3.29 8.11 -11.70
N TRP A 5 4.08 8.05 -12.77
CA TRP A 5 4.26 6.81 -13.55
C TRP A 5 4.93 5.70 -12.75
N PHE A 6 5.96 6.05 -11.95
CA PHE A 6 6.56 5.12 -11.01
C PHE A 6 5.53 4.60 -10.00
N SER A 7 4.67 5.49 -9.49
CA SER A 7 3.61 5.12 -8.54
C SER A 7 2.61 4.13 -9.15
N LEU A 8 2.25 4.30 -10.43
CA LEU A 8 1.43 3.34 -11.15
C LEU A 8 2.12 1.99 -11.29
N PHE A 9 3.41 1.98 -11.64
CA PHE A 9 4.21 0.76 -11.72
C PHE A 9 4.21 0.02 -10.38
N VAL A 10 4.41 0.72 -9.27
CA VAL A 10 4.33 0.14 -7.92
C VAL A 10 2.94 -0.45 -7.66
N ALA A 11 1.87 0.32 -7.91
CA ALA A 11 0.49 -0.11 -7.70
C ALA A 11 0.10 -1.36 -8.51
N ILE A 12 0.64 -1.53 -9.71
CA ILE A 12 0.41 -2.74 -10.52
C ILE A 12 1.12 -3.95 -9.89
N ASN A 13 2.36 -3.78 -9.43
CA ASN A 13 3.14 -4.87 -8.85
C ASN A 13 2.66 -5.29 -7.46
N THR A 14 1.89 -4.45 -6.76
CA THR A 14 1.28 -4.88 -5.49
C THR A 14 0.19 -5.94 -5.68
N ILE A 15 -0.40 -6.06 -6.87
CA ILE A 15 -1.42 -7.07 -7.16
C ILE A 15 -0.84 -8.50 -7.09
N PRO A 16 0.19 -8.87 -7.89
CA PRO A 16 0.78 -10.19 -7.78
C PRO A 16 1.45 -10.43 -6.42
N ALA A 17 2.06 -9.40 -5.81
CA ALA A 17 2.63 -9.51 -4.47
C ALA A 17 1.56 -9.83 -3.41
N GLY A 18 0.43 -9.12 -3.45
CA GLY A 18 -0.71 -9.34 -2.56
C GLY A 18 -1.32 -10.73 -2.71
N ILE A 19 -1.51 -11.19 -3.95
CA ILE A 19 -2.00 -12.54 -4.24
C ILE A 19 -1.03 -13.59 -3.69
N LEU A 20 0.28 -13.46 -3.97
CA LEU A 20 1.30 -14.41 -3.53
C LEU A 20 1.33 -14.55 -2.00
N CYS A 21 1.20 -13.43 -1.27
CA CYS A 21 1.10 -13.45 0.19
C CYS A 21 -0.17 -14.15 0.68
N LEU A 22 -1.33 -13.93 0.02
CA LEU A 22 -2.60 -14.55 0.41
C LEU A 22 -2.66 -16.06 0.10
N THR A 23 -2.16 -16.48 -1.06
CA THR A 23 -2.31 -17.88 -1.52
C THR A 23 -1.21 -18.79 -1.02
N SER A 24 -0.01 -18.26 -0.84
CA SER A 24 1.19 -19.07 -0.58
C SER A 24 1.80 -18.81 0.80
N GLY A 25 1.25 -17.87 1.58
CA GLY A 25 1.85 -17.43 2.85
C GLY A 25 3.26 -16.83 2.64
N TYR A 26 3.53 -16.34 1.43
CA TYR A 26 4.86 -15.86 1.08
C TYR A 26 5.20 -14.61 1.89
N GLY A 27 6.33 -14.62 2.59
CA GLY A 27 6.72 -13.54 3.50
C GLY A 27 6.05 -13.57 4.88
N GLY A 28 5.28 -14.62 5.20
CA GLY A 28 4.71 -14.84 6.53
C GLY A 28 3.18 -14.89 6.50
N ASN A 29 2.54 -13.93 7.17
CA ASN A 29 1.11 -13.92 7.42
C ASN A 29 0.28 -13.43 6.21
N ALA A 30 -0.89 -14.03 5.96
CA ALA A 30 -1.80 -13.62 4.90
C ALA A 30 -2.22 -12.13 5.01
N TRP A 31 -2.17 -11.56 6.22
CA TRP A 31 -2.36 -10.13 6.48
C TRP A 31 -1.43 -9.22 5.66
N TYR A 32 -0.23 -9.67 5.31
CA TYR A 32 0.68 -8.93 4.43
C TYR A 32 0.10 -8.74 3.04
N GLY A 33 -0.70 -9.70 2.55
CA GLY A 33 -1.34 -9.58 1.25
C GLY A 33 -2.35 -8.43 1.22
N ILE A 34 -3.12 -8.26 2.29
CA ILE A 34 -4.06 -7.13 2.43
C ILE A 34 -3.30 -5.79 2.49
N ILE A 35 -2.18 -5.74 3.21
CA ILE A 35 -1.32 -4.55 3.29
C ILE A 35 -0.79 -4.17 1.90
N TRP A 36 -0.35 -5.12 1.08
CA TRP A 36 0.07 -4.87 -0.30
C TRP A 36 -1.02 -4.21 -1.14
N PHE A 37 -2.27 -4.66 -1.02
CA PHE A 37 -3.37 -4.05 -1.75
C PHE A 37 -3.66 -2.62 -1.27
N LEU A 38 -3.65 -2.39 0.05
CA LEU A 38 -3.85 -1.05 0.62
C LEU A 38 -2.78 -0.07 0.12
N TRP A 39 -1.50 -0.43 0.23
CA TRP A 39 -0.41 0.38 -0.31
C TRP A 39 -0.56 0.61 -1.82
N GLY A 40 -1.00 -0.40 -2.57
CA GLY A 40 -1.31 -0.26 -3.99
C GLY A 40 -2.34 0.85 -4.27
N VAL A 41 -3.39 0.95 -3.45
CA VAL A 41 -4.39 2.03 -3.56
C VAL A 41 -3.74 3.38 -3.29
N LEU A 42 -2.96 3.53 -2.22
CA LEU A 42 -2.27 4.79 -1.91
C LEU A 42 -1.34 5.21 -3.05
N TRP A 43 -0.52 4.30 -3.58
CA TRP A 43 0.36 4.58 -4.72
C TRP A 43 -0.44 4.95 -5.98
N LEU A 44 -1.59 4.31 -6.22
CA LEU A 44 -2.45 4.66 -7.34
C LEU A 44 -2.99 6.10 -7.21
N THR A 45 -3.31 6.58 -6.00
CA THR A 45 -3.77 7.96 -5.82
C THR A 45 -2.73 8.99 -6.30
N ALA A 46 -1.43 8.74 -6.08
CA ALA A 46 -0.37 9.61 -6.55
C ALA A 46 -0.31 9.70 -8.09
N PHE A 47 -0.56 8.59 -8.81
CA PHE A 47 -0.66 8.61 -10.27
C PHE A 47 -1.87 9.44 -10.72
N ILE A 48 -3.02 9.25 -10.07
CA ILE A 48 -4.27 9.95 -10.40
C ILE A 48 -4.12 11.47 -10.22
N GLU A 49 -3.53 11.93 -9.12
CA GLU A 49 -3.37 13.37 -8.87
C GLU A 49 -2.33 14.01 -9.78
N ILE A 50 -1.18 13.35 -9.98
CA ILE A 50 -0.04 13.96 -10.67
C ILE A 50 -0.14 13.85 -12.19
N ASN A 51 -0.55 12.68 -12.70
CA ASN A 51 -0.53 12.39 -14.13
C ASN A 51 -1.90 12.56 -14.77
N LEU A 52 -2.97 12.11 -14.11
CA LEU A 52 -4.34 12.32 -14.59
C LEU A 52 -4.92 13.68 -14.18
N LYS A 53 -4.21 14.44 -13.33
CA LYS A 53 -4.60 15.78 -12.86
C LYS A 53 -5.99 15.83 -12.23
N LYS A 54 -6.44 14.72 -11.63
CA LYS A 54 -7.70 14.67 -10.89
C LYS A 54 -7.43 15.04 -9.44
N ASN A 55 -8.18 16.01 -8.90
CA ASN A 55 -8.05 16.42 -7.52
C ASN A 55 -8.83 15.46 -6.62
N LEU A 56 -8.14 14.70 -5.77
CA LEU A 56 -8.76 13.81 -4.78
C LEU A 56 -8.93 14.50 -3.42
N GLY A 57 -8.49 15.76 -3.30
CA GLY A 57 -8.70 16.62 -2.15
C GLY A 57 -8.09 16.05 -0.87
N LYS A 58 -8.89 16.01 0.20
CA LYS A 58 -8.42 15.56 1.52
C LYS A 58 -8.37 14.03 1.65
N PHE A 59 -8.84 13.27 0.66
CA PHE A 59 -8.86 11.81 0.76
C PHE A 59 -7.46 11.22 0.88
N VAL A 60 -6.53 11.66 0.03
CA VAL A 60 -5.15 11.15 -0.01
C VAL A 60 -4.40 11.32 1.32
N PRO A 61 -4.38 12.51 1.96
CA PRO A 61 -3.71 12.65 3.25
C PRO A 61 -4.38 11.84 4.37
N TYR A 62 -5.71 11.70 4.39
CA TYR A 62 -6.37 10.83 5.37
C TYR A 62 -6.04 9.35 5.16
N LEU A 63 -6.01 8.90 3.90
CA LEU A 63 -5.60 7.54 3.55
C LEU A 63 -4.16 7.27 3.97
N ALA A 64 -3.24 8.20 3.70
CA ALA A 64 -1.84 8.08 4.08
C ALA A 64 -1.63 7.99 5.60
N ILE A 65 -2.37 8.79 6.39
CA ILE A 65 -2.32 8.71 7.86
C ILE A 65 -2.87 7.36 8.34
N PHE A 66 -4.03 6.95 7.80
CA PHE A 66 -4.65 5.67 8.17
C PHE A 66 -3.72 4.49 7.87
N GLU A 67 -3.19 4.41 6.65
CA GLU A 67 -2.25 3.35 6.27
C GLU A 67 -0.95 3.43 7.08
N GLY A 68 -0.40 4.64 7.27
CA GLY A 68 0.80 4.82 8.09
C GLY A 68 0.67 4.23 9.49
N ILE A 69 -0.49 4.38 10.14
CA ILE A 69 -0.73 3.83 11.47
C ILE A 69 -1.06 2.33 11.41
N ILE A 70 -2.05 1.96 10.60
CA ILE A 70 -2.66 0.62 10.65
C ILE A 70 -1.84 -0.42 9.88
N THR A 71 -1.20 -0.03 8.77
CA THR A 71 -0.50 -0.98 7.88
C THR A 71 1.02 -0.93 8.01
N ALA A 72 1.59 0.13 8.60
CA ALA A 72 3.03 0.23 8.85
C ALA A 72 3.39 0.27 10.33
N TRP A 73 2.82 1.18 11.12
CA TRP A 73 3.27 1.39 12.51
C TRP A 73 2.88 0.25 13.45
N ILE A 74 1.61 -0.11 13.53
CA ILE A 74 1.13 -1.21 14.39
C ILE A 74 1.80 -2.54 13.98
N PRO A 75 1.81 -2.94 12.69
CA PRO A 75 2.55 -4.12 12.25
C PRO A 75 4.03 -4.09 12.59
N GLY A 76 4.70 -2.96 12.39
CA GLY A 76 6.12 -2.80 12.71
C GLY A 76 6.41 -3.03 14.20
N LEU A 77 5.57 -2.49 15.10
CA LEU A 77 5.71 -2.72 16.54
C LEU A 77 5.45 -4.19 16.92
N LEU A 78 4.44 -4.82 16.32
CA LEU A 78 4.14 -6.24 16.56
C LEU A 78 5.28 -7.15 16.11
N MET A 79 5.94 -6.85 14.98
CA MET A 79 7.12 -7.58 14.52
C MET A 79 8.29 -7.45 15.51
N LEU A 80 8.54 -6.25 16.05
CA LEU A 80 9.59 -6.04 17.06
C LEU A 80 9.31 -6.76 18.38
N TRP A 81 8.03 -6.96 18.71
CA TRP A 81 7.61 -7.76 19.87
C TRP A 81 7.52 -9.27 19.59
N GLY A 82 7.78 -9.72 18.36
CA GLY A 82 7.67 -11.13 17.97
C GLY A 82 6.23 -11.67 18.00
N LYS A 83 5.22 -10.81 17.89
CA LYS A 83 3.79 -11.14 17.94
C LYS A 83 3.07 -10.93 16.61
N TRP A 84 3.78 -11.10 15.51
CA TRP A 84 3.29 -10.84 14.16
C TRP A 84 3.05 -12.13 13.36
#